data_AF-A0A7W5P7K8-F1
#
_entry.id   AF-A0A7W5P7K8-F1
#
_cell.length_a   1.000
_cell.length_b   1.000
_cell.length_c   1.000
_cell.angle_alpha   90.00
_cell.angle_beta   90.00
_cell.angle_gamma   90.00
#
_symmetry.space_group_name_H-M   'P 1'
#
loop_
_entity.id
_entity.type
_entity.pdbx_description
1 polymer ?
#
loop_
_entity_poly.entity_id
_entity_poly.type
_entity_poly.pdbx_seq_one_letter_code
_entity_poly.pdbx_strand_id
1 'polypeptide(L)' 'MVKTTIYLPEELDLWLESRSASTATSKAELIRRALTRMQQDEPISGDRPVFKVYDSGRSLTVDEMDEAIASRIAERAARR' A
#
# COMPACT_ATOMS: atom_id res chain seq x y z
N MET A 1 -8.93 21.35 9.52
CA MET A 1 -8.74 20.31 10.56
C MET A 1 -10.12 19.87 11.03
N VAL A 2 -10.46 18.60 10.86
CA VAL A 2 -11.74 18.05 11.34
C VAL A 2 -11.57 17.69 12.82
N LYS A 3 -12.49 18.18 13.68
CA LYS A 3 -12.50 17.81 15.11
C LYS A 3 -13.45 16.62 15.29
N THR A 4 -12.97 15.59 15.97
CA THR A 4 -13.74 14.38 16.26
C THR A 4 -13.74 14.15 17.76
N THR A 5 -14.92 13.93 18.34
CA THR A 5 -15.06 13.51 19.73
C THR A 5 -15.14 11.99 19.75
N ILE A 6 -14.28 11.36 20.54
CA ILE A 6 -14.23 9.91 20.70
C ILE A 6 -14.47 9.55 22.16
N TYR A 7 -15.12 8.42 22.41
CA TYR A 7 -15.13 7.83 23.73
C TYR A 7 -13.81 7.12 23.97
N LEU A 8 -13.20 7.37 25.13
CA LEU A 8 -11.96 6.73 25.54
C LEU A 8 -12.16 6.09 26.91
N PRO A 9 -11.79 4.81 27.10
CA PRO A 9 -11.71 4.21 28.42
C PRO A 9 -10.85 5.02 29.37
N GLU A 10 -11.22 5.07 30.65
CA GLU A 10 -10.54 5.88 31.67
C GLU A 10 -9.05 5.52 31.79
N GLU A 11 -8.71 4.23 31.75
CA GLU A 11 -7.34 3.74 31.80
C GLU A 11 -6.47 4.33 30.67
N LEU A 12 -7.05 4.50 29.48
CA LEU A 12 -6.35 5.06 28.33
C LEU A 12 -6.19 6.58 28.45
N ASP A 13 -7.15 7.30 29.04
CA ASP A 13 -7.00 8.73 29.28
C ASP A 13 -5.92 9.03 30.33
N LEU A 14 -5.88 8.23 31.41
CA LEU A 14 -4.83 8.30 32.43
C LEU A 14 -3.44 8.04 31.83
N TRP A 15 -3.34 7.04 30.97
CA TRP A 15 -2.10 6.76 30.25
C TRP A 15 -1.68 7.93 29.34
N LEU A 16 -2.62 8.52 28.60
CA LEU A 16 -2.35 9.69 27.76
C LEU A 16 -1.91 10.91 28.58
N GLU A 17 -2.51 11.14 29.75
CA GLU A 17 -2.12 12.22 30.67
C GLU A 17 -0.66 12.05 31.12
N SER A 18 -0.31 10.86 31.65
CA SER A 18 1.06 10.54 32.06
C SER A 18 2.04 10.71 30.91
N ARG A 19 1.69 10.21 29.71
CA ARG A 19 2.52 10.32 28.51
C ARG A 19 2.72 11.78 28.09
N SER A 20 1.66 12.59 28.12
CA SER A 20 1.69 14.00 27.74
C SER A 20 2.63 14.81 28.65
N ALA A 21 2.56 14.56 29.97
CA ALA A 21 3.44 15.18 30.96
C ALA A 21 4.91 14.80 30.73
N SER A 22 5.19 13.53 30.44
CA SER A 22 6.57 13.04 30.22
C SER A 22 7.22 13.54 28.93
N THR A 23 6.41 13.90 27.92
CA THR A 23 6.91 14.26 26.57
C THR A 23 6.76 15.75 26.25
N ALA A 24 6.19 16.56 27.14
CA ALA A 24 5.85 17.96 26.91
C ALA A 24 5.01 18.20 25.64
N THR A 25 4.14 17.25 25.29
CA THR A 25 3.24 17.34 24.13
C THR A 25 1.79 17.12 24.55
N SER A 26 0.83 17.73 23.85
CA SER A 26 -0.59 17.57 24.19
C SER A 26 -1.11 16.16 23.92
N LYS A 27 -2.12 15.70 24.68
CA LYS A 27 -2.85 14.45 24.41
C LYS A 27 -3.30 14.32 22.95
N ALA A 28 -3.83 15.40 22.39
CA ALA A 28 -4.29 15.43 21.01
C ALA A 28 -3.17 15.20 20.00
N GLU A 29 -1.95 15.67 20.29
CA GLU A 29 -0.79 15.44 19.43
C GLU A 29 -0.29 14.00 19.52
N LEU A 30 -0.32 13.40 20.71
CA LEU A 30 -0.02 11.98 20.88
C LEU A 30 -0.98 11.10 20.08
N ILE A 31 -2.28 11.39 20.13
CA ILE A 31 -3.31 10.68 19.35
C ILE A 31 -3.06 10.83 17.85
N ARG A 32 -2.81 12.07 17.37
CA ARG A 32 -2.51 12.31 15.95
C ARG A 32 -1.29 11.50 15.47
N ARG A 33 -0.19 11.55 16.21
CA ARG A 33 1.04 10.80 15.87
C ARG A 33 0.81 9.29 15.84
N ALA A 34 0.05 8.77 16.80
CA ALA A 34 -0.29 7.35 16.85
C ALA A 34 -1.11 6.94 15.63
N LEU A 35 -2.15 7.70 15.27
CA LEU A 35 -2.99 7.43 14.11
C LEU A 35 -2.22 7.52 12.79
N THR A 36 -1.36 8.53 12.61
CA THR A 36 -0.51 8.65 11.43
C THR A 36 0.41 7.44 11.28
N ARG A 37 1.01 6.98 12.39
CA ARG A 37 1.85 5.79 12.37
C ARG A 37 1.06 4.53 12.00
N MET A 38 -0.12 4.34 12.59
CA MET A 38 -0.99 3.19 12.26
C MET A 38 -1.37 3.19 10.78
N GLN A 39 -1.64 4.35 10.18
CA GLN A 39 -1.95 4.46 8.76
C GLN A 39 -0.75 4.15 7.85
N GLN A 40 0.47 4.47 8.28
CA GLN A 40 1.69 4.12 7.53
C GLN A 40 2.00 2.63 7.61
N ASP A 41 1.72 2.02 8.76
CA ASP A 41 1.97 0.61 9.03
C ASP A 41 0.85 -0.30 8.45
N GLU A 42 -0.31 0.26 8.09
CA GLU A 42 -1.40 -0.48 7.47
C GLU A 42 -1.02 -0.88 6.03
N PRO A 43 -0.88 -2.18 5.72
CA PRO A 43 -0.66 -2.60 4.35
C PRO A 43 -1.89 -2.15 3.55
N ILE A 44 -1.65 -1.46 2.44
CA ILE A 44 -2.69 -1.09 1.48
C ILE A 44 -3.44 -2.39 1.17
N SER A 45 -4.63 -2.53 1.73
CA SER A 45 -5.54 -3.66 1.51
C SER A 45 -6.17 -3.43 0.13
N GLY A 46 -5.32 -3.62 -0.86
CA GLY A 46 -5.55 -3.40 -2.28
C GLY A 46 -4.53 -4.25 -3.01
N ASP A 47 -4.52 -5.54 -2.67
CA ASP A 47 -3.79 -6.59 -3.37
C ASP A 47 -4.39 -6.73 -4.78
N ARG A 48 -4.11 -5.77 -5.65
CA ARG A 48 -3.83 -6.15 -7.02
C ARG A 48 -2.39 -6.61 -7.00
N PRO A 49 -2.09 -7.87 -7.35
CA PRO A 49 -0.72 -8.23 -7.59
C PRO A 49 -0.18 -7.24 -8.60
N VAL A 50 0.77 -6.41 -8.16
CA VAL A 50 1.59 -5.62 -9.06
C VAL A 50 2.41 -6.67 -9.77
N PHE A 51 1.86 -7.22 -10.86
CA PHE A 51 2.64 -8.02 -11.78
C PHE A 51 3.87 -7.18 -12.06
N LYS A 52 5.05 -7.77 -11.86
CA LYS A 52 6.29 -7.14 -12.31
C LYS A 52 6.11 -6.92 -13.80
N VAL A 53 5.78 -5.68 -14.18
CA VAL A 53 5.92 -5.21 -15.54
C VAL A 53 7.42 -5.15 -15.75
N TYR A 54 7.96 -6.26 -16.26
CA TYR A 54 9.33 -6.27 -16.75
C TYR A 54 9.39 -5.23 -17.86
N ASP A 55 10.44 -4.41 -17.86
CA ASP A 55 10.76 -3.55 -18.99
C ASP A 55 11.22 -4.46 -20.14
N SER A 56 10.27 -5.00 -20.90
CA SER A 56 10.53 -5.86 -22.05
C SER A 56 11.04 -5.06 -23.26
N GLY A 57 11.45 -3.80 -23.06
CA GLY A 57 11.99 -2.93 -24.09
C GLY A 57 10.88 -2.45 -25.02
N ARG A 58 10.88 -2.91 -26.27
CA ARG A 58 9.94 -2.41 -27.29
C ARG A 58 8.53 -2.90 -27.02
N SER A 59 7.61 -1.98 -26.77
CA SER A 59 6.17 -2.24 -26.80
C SER A 59 5.78 -2.72 -28.20
N LEU A 60 5.13 -3.88 -28.27
CA LEU A 60 4.56 -4.39 -29.51
C LEU A 60 3.15 -3.84 -29.69
N THR A 61 2.78 -3.55 -30.93
CA THR A 61 1.36 -3.39 -31.28
C THR A 61 0.65 -4.74 -31.20
N VAL A 62 -0.69 -4.72 -31.23
CA VAL A 62 -1.49 -5.96 -31.24
C VAL A 62 -1.11 -6.85 -32.42
N ASP A 63 -0.97 -6.27 -33.61
CA ASP A 63 -0.62 -7.01 -34.83
C ASP A 63 0.79 -7.63 -34.74
N GLU A 64 1.77 -6.87 -34.23
CA GLU A 64 3.14 -7.38 -34.02
C GLU A 64 3.18 -8.52 -33.00
N MET A 65 2.31 -8.48 -31.99
CA MET A 65 2.19 -9.54 -30.99
C MET A 65 1.56 -10.81 -31.56
N ASP A 66 0.51 -10.69 -32.38
CA ASP A 66 -0.14 -11.82 -33.04
C ASP A 66 0.82 -12.53 -34.00
N GLU A 67 1.61 -11.79 -34.77
CA GLU A 67 2.62 -12.36 -35.67
C GLU A 67 3.71 -13.12 -34.88
N ALA A 68 4.21 -12.54 -33.79
CA ALA A 68 5.22 -13.18 -32.94
C ALA A 68 4.72 -14.49 -32.33
N ILE A 69 3.46 -14.53 -31.88
CA ILE A 69 2.83 -15.74 -31.33
C ILE A 69 2.67 -16.80 -32.43
N ALA A 70 2.14 -16.42 -33.60
CA ALA A 70 1.94 -17.34 -34.72
C ALA A 70 3.24 -17.98 -35.20
N SER A 71 4.29 -17.16 -35.35
CA SER A 71 5.64 -17.61 -35.73
C SER A 71 6.20 -18.63 -34.73
N ARG A 72 6.06 -18.34 -33.43
CA ARG A 72 6.55 -19.24 -32.37
C ARG A 72 5.81 -20.58 -32.33
N ILE A 73 4.51 -20.58 -32.59
CA ILE A 73 3.70 -21.81 -32.67
C ILE A 73 4.14 -22.65 -33.88
N ALA A 74 4.33 -22.02 -35.03
CA ALA A 74 4.79 -22.69 -36.25
C ALA A 74 6.19 -23.30 -36.07
N GLU A 75 7.12 -22.57 -35.47
CA GLU A 75 8.48 -23.05 -35.16
C GLU A 75 8.45 -24.28 -34.24
N ARG A 76 7.58 -24.26 -33.21
CA ARG A 76 7.42 -25.40 -32.29
C ARG A 76 6.80 -26.61 -32.98
N ALA A 77 5.83 -26.39 -33.87
CA ALA A 77 5.20 -27.46 -34.64
C ALA A 77 6.19 -28.12 -35.63
N ALA A 78 7.07 -27.33 -36.26
CA ALA A 78 8.08 -27.83 -37.19
C ALA A 78 9.21 -28.64 -36.52
N ARG A 79 9.42 -28.48 -35.20
CA ARG A 79 10.40 -29.26 -34.42
C ARG A 79 9.85 -30.58 -33.90
N ARG A 80 8.60 -30.92 -34.20
CA ARG A 80 7.89 -32.10 -33.70
C ARG A 80 7.68 -33.10 -34.83
#